data_AF-A0AAJ1WXN7-F1
#
_entry.id   AF-A0AAJ1WXN7-F1
#
_cell.length_a   1.000
_cell.length_b   1.000
_cell.length_c   1.000
_cell.angle_alpha   90.00
_cell.angle_beta   90.00
_cell.angle_gamma   90.00
#
_symmetry.space_group_name_H-M   'P 1'
#
loop_
_entity.id
_entity.type
_entity.pdbx_description
1 polymer ?
#
loop_
_entity_poly.entity_id
_entity_poly.type
_entity_poly.pdbx_seq_one_letter_code
_entity_poly.pdbx_strand_id
1 'polypeptide(L)'
;MTKQADKVVKAVRVSGSDAGRIVGKSLRDLRERAGLTQIQMAYRLNVGQAAVSKIEHRGDVQISSLQKYVEALGAELRIDAAFPPSIETNSDQKKLGAGDDQLVLPIFRDERFDDLRDVVLSIKPQYTSKILEGEKTVELRRRFPATPKGTIAYIYCTSPVRAIIGRAEITEIIKLPVDEIWREYHASASINKSDFDSYFSGINEGFALKFANAEAFSRRLELPELRERFGFEPPQSFLYATPVLRKAIRDEYPNVSH
;
A
#
# COMPACT_ATOMS: atom_id res chain seq x y z
N MET A 1 21.28 -19.83 -11.42
CA MET A 1 21.11 -18.55 -10.69
C MET A 1 19.66 -18.15 -10.80
N THR A 2 18.86 -18.52 -9.80
CA THR A 2 17.40 -18.40 -9.86
C THR A 2 17.01 -17.09 -9.19
N LYS A 3 16.47 -16.13 -9.95
CA LYS A 3 15.86 -14.90 -9.42
C LYS A 3 14.73 -15.29 -8.48
N GLN A 4 14.97 -15.19 -7.18
CA GLN A 4 13.94 -15.41 -6.17
C GLN A 4 13.08 -14.15 -6.14
N ALA A 5 11.88 -14.23 -6.72
CA ALA A 5 10.92 -13.13 -6.76
C ALA A 5 10.65 -12.58 -5.34
N ASP A 6 10.56 -11.27 -5.21
CA ASP A 6 10.25 -10.52 -3.99
C ASP A 6 8.91 -10.98 -3.39
N LYS A 7 8.94 -12.05 -2.59
CA LYS A 7 7.78 -12.61 -1.91
C LYS A 7 7.58 -11.88 -0.59
N VAL A 8 6.59 -11.00 -0.55
CA VAL A 8 6.07 -10.42 0.69
C VAL A 8 5.33 -11.49 1.48
N VAL A 9 5.76 -11.77 2.72
CA VAL A 9 5.00 -12.62 3.64
C VAL A 9 3.91 -11.77 4.28
N LYS A 10 2.63 -12.14 4.05
CA LYS A 10 1.48 -11.40 4.56
C LYS A 10 1.46 -11.38 6.09
N ALA A 11 1.14 -10.22 6.65
CA ALA A 11 0.91 -10.06 8.09
C ALA A 11 -0.26 -10.95 8.55
N VAL A 12 -0.05 -11.70 9.63
CA VAL A 12 -1.06 -12.57 10.25
C VAL A 12 -1.73 -11.79 11.38
N ARG A 13 -3.06 -11.65 11.35
CA ARG A 13 -3.81 -11.10 12.48
C ARG A 13 -3.79 -12.12 13.62
N VAL A 14 -3.26 -11.73 14.78
CA VAL A 14 -3.24 -12.58 15.98
C VAL A 14 -3.95 -11.87 17.12
N SER A 15 -4.92 -12.54 17.73
CA SER A 15 -5.52 -12.13 19.01
C SER A 15 -4.91 -12.97 20.14
N GLY A 16 -4.24 -12.32 21.10
CA GLY A 16 -3.77 -12.95 22.35
C GLY A 16 -2.27 -13.25 22.46
N SER A 17 -1.87 -13.85 23.59
CA SER A 17 -0.49 -14.14 24.04
C SER A 17 0.33 -15.08 23.15
N ASP A 18 -0.21 -15.56 22.03
CA ASP A 18 0.44 -16.46 21.08
C ASP A 18 1.14 -15.75 19.92
N ALA A 19 1.10 -14.42 19.89
CA ALA A 19 1.60 -13.59 18.79
C ALA A 19 3.04 -13.92 18.38
N GLY A 20 3.99 -13.93 19.33
CA GLY A 20 5.35 -14.22 18.90
C GLY A 20 5.59 -15.70 18.60
N ARG A 21 4.78 -16.65 19.10
CA ARG A 21 4.93 -18.06 18.73
C ARG A 21 4.62 -18.23 17.24
N ILE A 22 3.65 -17.47 16.75
CA ILE A 22 3.31 -17.38 15.33
C ILE A 22 4.45 -16.71 14.55
N VAL A 23 4.97 -15.57 15.03
CA VAL A 23 6.11 -14.89 14.39
C VAL A 23 7.34 -15.81 14.29
N GLY A 24 7.69 -16.51 15.38
CA GLY A 24 8.80 -17.45 15.42
C GLY A 24 8.65 -18.59 14.42
N LYS A 25 7.43 -19.13 14.28
CA LYS A 25 7.11 -20.14 13.25
C LYS A 25 7.24 -19.57 11.84
N SER A 26 6.76 -18.35 11.58
CA SER A 26 6.91 -17.71 10.27
C SER A 26 8.37 -17.44 9.89
N LEU A 27 9.21 -17.06 10.86
CA LEU A 27 10.65 -16.90 10.66
C LEU A 27 11.36 -18.22 10.37
N ARG A 28 10.94 -19.30 11.02
CA ARG A 28 11.40 -20.65 10.73
C ARG A 28 11.07 -21.04 9.29
N ASP A 29 9.82 -20.86 8.88
CA ASP A 29 9.37 -21.18 7.54
C ASP A 29 10.15 -20.37 6.48
N LEU A 30 10.41 -19.09 6.75
CA LEU A 30 11.22 -18.22 5.90
C LEU A 30 12.68 -18.70 5.79
N ARG A 31 13.32 -19.03 6.92
CA ARG A 31 14.69 -19.56 6.95
C ARG A 31 14.80 -20.87 6.18
N GLU A 32 13.85 -21.78 6.37
CA GLU A 32 13.83 -23.09 5.69
C GLU A 32 13.64 -22.91 4.18
N ARG A 33 12.77 -21.99 3.75
CA ARG A 33 12.60 -21.62 2.32
C ARG A 33 13.83 -20.96 1.71
N ALA A 34 14.62 -20.24 2.51
CA ALA A 34 15.92 -19.70 2.11
C ALA A 34 17.02 -20.78 2.07
N GLY A 35 16.71 -22.04 2.41
CA GLY A 35 17.65 -23.16 2.38
C GLY A 35 18.67 -23.15 3.52
N LEU A 36 18.41 -22.43 4.61
CA LEU A 36 19.35 -22.27 5.71
C LEU A 36 18.99 -23.11 6.92
N THR A 37 19.99 -23.73 7.54
CA THR A 37 19.85 -24.36 8.87
C THR A 37 19.88 -23.31 9.98
N GLN A 38 19.39 -23.66 11.18
CA GLN A 38 19.49 -22.78 12.34
C GLN A 38 20.95 -22.43 12.69
N ILE A 39 21.89 -23.35 12.44
CA ILE A 39 23.34 -23.13 12.67
C ILE A 39 23.88 -22.09 11.69
N GLN A 40 23.57 -22.22 10.40
CA GLN A 40 23.99 -21.26 9.39
C GLN A 40 23.36 -19.89 9.62
N MET A 41 22.11 -19.85 10.07
CA MET A 41 21.44 -18.60 10.45
C MET A 41 22.11 -17.95 11.66
N ALA A 42 22.45 -18.73 12.68
CA ALA A 42 23.15 -18.26 13.86
C ALA A 42 24.52 -17.66 13.52
N TYR A 43 25.25 -18.31 12.60
CA TYR A 43 26.50 -17.79 12.07
C TYR A 43 26.32 -16.41 11.38
N ARG A 44 25.31 -16.27 10.51
CA ARG A 44 25.02 -14.99 9.85
C ARG A 44 24.62 -13.88 10.81
N LEU A 45 23.98 -14.24 11.92
CA LEU A 45 23.57 -13.31 12.97
C LEU A 45 24.66 -13.02 14.00
N ASN A 46 25.81 -13.70 13.92
CA ASN A 46 26.87 -13.66 14.93
C ASN A 46 26.35 -13.97 16.35
N VAL A 47 25.53 -15.02 16.48
CA VAL A 47 24.97 -15.51 17.75
C VAL A 47 25.07 -17.03 17.85
N GLY A 48 24.82 -17.59 19.03
CA GLY A 48 24.72 -19.05 19.19
C GLY A 48 23.42 -19.64 18.65
N GLN A 49 23.42 -20.91 18.21
CA GLN A 49 22.24 -21.60 17.67
C GLN A 49 21.05 -21.63 18.65
N ALA A 50 21.33 -21.71 19.96
CA ALA A 50 20.29 -21.63 20.99
C ALA A 50 19.48 -20.32 20.94
N ALA A 51 20.10 -19.20 20.53
CA ALA A 51 19.41 -17.92 20.37
C ALA A 51 18.43 -17.95 19.18
N VAL A 52 18.84 -18.54 18.04
CA VAL A 52 17.97 -18.74 16.87
C VAL A 52 16.79 -19.65 17.21
N SER A 53 17.06 -20.78 17.88
CA SER A 53 16.00 -21.69 18.32
C SER A 53 15.02 -20.99 19.27
N LYS A 54 15.53 -20.17 20.20
CA LYS A 54 14.70 -19.38 21.12
C LYS A 54 13.81 -18.38 20.39
N ILE A 55 14.34 -17.67 19.39
CA ILE A 55 13.58 -16.73 18.55
C ILE A 55 12.46 -17.45 17.80
N GLU A 56 12.74 -18.63 17.22
CA GLU A 56 11.74 -19.39 16.47
C GLU A 56 10.67 -20.08 17.33
N HIS A 57 10.92 -20.29 18.64
CA HIS A 57 10.02 -21.08 19.51
C HIS A 57 9.32 -20.30 20.64
N ARG A 58 9.95 -19.28 21.26
CA ARG A 58 9.48 -18.72 22.54
C ARG A 58 8.51 -17.56 22.43
N GLY A 59 8.39 -16.97 21.26
CA GLY A 59 7.32 -16.05 20.97
C GLY A 59 7.27 -14.72 21.70
N ASP A 60 8.44 -14.23 22.09
CA ASP A 60 8.64 -12.81 22.39
C ASP A 60 9.93 -12.39 21.68
N VAL A 61 9.78 -11.88 20.45
CA VAL A 61 10.89 -11.50 19.58
C VAL A 61 10.98 -9.97 19.60
N GLN A 62 12.07 -9.43 20.14
CA GLN A 62 12.35 -8.01 20.03
C GLN A 62 12.40 -7.59 18.56
N ILE A 63 11.86 -6.41 18.23
CA ILE A 63 11.81 -5.94 16.85
C ILE A 63 13.22 -5.82 16.24
N SER A 64 14.21 -5.42 17.04
CA SER A 64 15.62 -5.41 16.65
C SER A 64 16.17 -6.80 16.30
N SER A 65 15.74 -7.84 17.01
CA SER A 65 16.08 -9.24 16.70
C SER A 65 15.40 -9.70 15.42
N LEU A 66 14.15 -9.29 15.20
CA LEU A 66 13.40 -9.57 13.97
C LEU A 66 14.08 -8.93 12.75
N GLN A 67 14.50 -7.67 12.86
CA GLN A 67 15.20 -6.94 11.80
C GLN A 67 16.49 -7.66 11.40
N LYS A 68 17.39 -7.90 12.37
CA LYS A 68 18.65 -8.61 12.12
C LYS A 68 18.42 -9.98 11.48
N TYR A 69 17.38 -10.70 11.93
CA TYR A 69 16.98 -11.99 11.36
C TYR A 69 16.62 -11.89 9.88
N VAL A 70 15.75 -10.95 9.52
CA VAL A 70 15.28 -10.78 8.14
C VAL A 70 16.41 -10.26 7.24
N GLU A 71 17.26 -9.36 7.73
CA GLU A 71 18.43 -8.85 7.02
C GLU A 71 19.48 -9.94 6.76
N ALA A 72 19.72 -10.84 7.72
CA ALA A 72 20.63 -11.98 7.54
C ALA A 72 20.10 -13.02 6.51
N LEU A 73 18.80 -13.00 6.22
CA LEU A 73 18.21 -13.74 5.10
C LEU A 73 18.35 -13.00 3.75
N GLY A 74 18.82 -11.76 3.75
CA GLY A 74 18.89 -10.90 2.56
C GLY A 74 17.57 -10.19 2.24
N ALA A 75 16.66 -10.07 3.21
CA ALA A 75 15.36 -9.42 3.06
C ALA A 75 15.29 -8.13 3.90
N GLU A 76 14.30 -7.29 3.61
CA GLU A 76 14.03 -6.05 4.34
C GLU A 76 12.82 -6.22 5.27
N LEU A 77 12.91 -5.76 6.52
CA LEU A 77 11.79 -5.78 7.45
C LEU A 77 10.88 -4.57 7.24
N ARG A 78 9.60 -4.83 6.94
CA ARG A 78 8.53 -3.82 6.95
C ARG A 78 7.49 -4.21 8.00
N ILE A 79 7.04 -3.23 8.79
CA ILE A 79 6.02 -3.43 9.82
C ILE A 79 4.82 -2.55 9.48
N ASP A 80 3.72 -3.21 9.20
CA ASP A 80 2.44 -2.58 8.91
C ASP A 80 1.49 -2.75 10.10
N ALA A 81 0.81 -1.68 10.52
CA ALA A 81 -0.29 -1.76 11.48
C ALA A 81 -1.63 -1.51 10.78
N ALA A 82 -2.62 -2.35 11.07
CA ALA A 82 -3.97 -2.27 10.52
C ALA A 82 -4.99 -2.08 11.64
N PHE A 83 -5.90 -1.11 11.48
CA PHE A 83 -6.98 -0.87 12.43
C PHE A 83 -8.27 -1.56 11.95
N PRO A 84 -9.16 -1.96 12.87
CA PRO A 84 -10.51 -2.33 12.49
C PRO A 84 -11.30 -1.08 12.03
N PRO A 85 -12.24 -1.22 11.09
CA PRO A 85 -12.95 -0.07 10.47
C PRO A 85 -13.69 0.84 11.46
N SER A 86 -13.97 0.35 12.66
CA SER A 86 -14.77 1.00 13.69
C SER A 86 -14.00 1.92 14.64
N ILE A 87 -12.67 2.06 14.49
CA ILE A 87 -11.87 2.95 15.34
C ILE A 87 -11.64 4.28 14.60
N GLU A 88 -12.21 5.36 15.13
CA GLU A 88 -11.85 6.72 14.75
C GLU A 88 -10.51 7.07 15.39
N THR A 89 -9.49 7.31 14.57
CA THR A 89 -8.17 7.75 15.05
C THR A 89 -8.18 9.27 15.23
N ASN A 90 -7.95 9.75 16.45
CA ASN A 90 -7.78 11.18 16.74
C ASN A 90 -6.60 11.75 15.93
N SER A 91 -6.85 12.84 15.21
CA SER A 91 -6.01 13.40 14.14
C SER A 91 -4.69 14.06 14.57
N ASP A 92 -4.28 13.98 15.83
CA ASP A 92 -3.15 14.76 16.37
C ASP A 92 -1.80 14.04 16.37
N GLN A 93 -1.68 12.83 15.79
CA GLN A 93 -0.39 12.14 15.65
C GLN A 93 0.21 12.28 14.26
N LYS A 94 0.58 13.52 13.91
CA LYS A 94 1.17 13.93 12.62
C LYS A 94 2.66 13.54 12.43
N LYS A 95 3.12 12.40 12.98
CA LYS A 95 4.52 11.93 12.86
C LYS A 95 4.68 10.48 12.38
N LEU A 96 3.63 9.69 12.38
CA LEU A 96 3.60 8.42 11.66
C LEU A 96 2.73 8.66 10.43
N GLY A 97 3.20 8.26 9.24
CA GLY A 97 2.43 8.41 8.00
C GLY A 97 1.07 7.72 8.14
N ALA A 98 0.07 8.50 8.52
CA ALA A 98 -1.24 8.05 8.93
C ALA A 98 -2.18 8.07 7.74
N GLY A 99 -2.57 6.87 7.30
CA GLY A 99 -3.60 6.61 6.31
C GLY A 99 -4.25 5.28 6.62
N ASP A 100 -5.58 5.26 6.60
CA ASP A 100 -6.37 4.16 7.15
C ASP A 100 -6.00 2.77 6.62
N ASP A 101 -5.97 1.84 7.59
CA ASP A 101 -5.65 0.41 7.55
C ASP A 101 -4.20 -0.02 7.28
N GLN A 102 -3.27 0.89 6.97
CA GLN A 102 -1.84 0.58 6.86
C GLN A 102 -0.96 1.74 7.36
N LEU A 103 -0.58 1.69 8.63
CA LEU A 103 0.55 2.50 9.12
C LEU A 103 1.85 1.72 8.88
N VAL A 104 2.75 2.26 8.07
CA VAL A 104 4.13 1.75 8.02
C VAL A 104 4.90 2.41 9.17
N LEU A 105 5.28 1.65 10.18
CA LEU A 105 6.00 2.18 11.33
C LEU A 105 7.46 2.51 10.94
N PRO A 106 7.92 3.77 11.06
CA PRO A 106 9.28 4.16 10.71
C PRO A 106 10.23 3.87 11.87
N ILE A 107 10.51 2.60 12.15
CA ILE A 107 11.29 2.21 13.34
C ILE A 107 12.81 2.18 13.06
N PHE A 108 13.25 2.08 11.79
CA PHE A 108 14.64 1.64 11.49
C PHE A 108 15.47 2.44 10.48
N ARG A 109 15.12 3.68 10.09
CA ARG A 109 16.00 4.44 9.16
C ARG A 109 16.13 5.93 9.49
N ASP A 110 17.38 6.39 9.46
CA ASP A 110 17.81 7.81 9.36
C ASP A 110 17.75 8.34 7.91
N GLU A 111 17.49 7.47 6.93
CA GLU A 111 17.27 7.89 5.54
C GLU A 111 15.89 8.53 5.44
N ARG A 112 15.87 9.82 5.08
CA ARG A 112 14.68 10.59 4.74
C ARG A 112 13.81 9.72 3.82
N PHE A 113 12.59 9.41 4.26
CA PHE A 113 11.57 8.90 3.37
C PHE A 113 11.46 9.90 2.21
N ASP A 114 11.77 9.47 0.99
CA ASP A 114 11.40 10.28 -0.17
C ASP A 114 9.87 10.33 -0.14
N ASP A 115 9.33 11.51 0.18
CA ASP A 115 7.97 11.70 0.68
C ASP A 115 6.89 11.32 -0.36
N LEU A 116 7.27 11.09 -1.62
CA LEU A 116 6.36 10.72 -2.71
C LEU A 116 6.06 9.22 -2.70
N ARG A 117 5.07 8.84 -1.89
CA ARG A 117 4.44 7.52 -1.95
C ARG A 117 3.32 7.52 -2.98
N ASP A 118 3.65 7.18 -4.22
CA ASP A 118 2.64 6.95 -5.26
C ASP A 118 1.61 5.91 -4.80
N VAL A 119 0.38 6.09 -5.24
CA VAL A 119 -0.76 5.27 -4.82
C VAL A 119 -1.35 4.54 -6.02
N VAL A 120 -2.09 3.46 -5.75
CA VAL A 120 -2.95 2.77 -6.72
C VAL A 120 -4.40 2.97 -6.28
N LEU A 121 -5.23 3.47 -7.18
CA LEU A 121 -6.65 3.73 -6.96
C LEU A 121 -7.50 2.78 -7.80
N SER A 122 -8.40 2.05 -7.15
CA SER A 122 -9.44 1.29 -7.83
C SER A 122 -10.58 2.22 -8.23
N ILE A 123 -10.85 2.32 -9.53
CA ILE A 123 -11.87 3.21 -10.11
C ILE A 123 -12.75 2.41 -11.08
N LYS A 124 -14.07 2.65 -11.07
CA LYS A 124 -15.01 1.98 -11.98
C LYS A 124 -14.78 2.44 -13.43
N PRO A 125 -14.98 1.55 -14.43
CA PRO A 125 -14.73 1.86 -15.84
C PRO A 125 -15.33 3.18 -16.35
N GLN A 126 -16.58 3.48 -15.97
CA GLN A 126 -17.28 4.70 -16.39
C GLN A 126 -16.60 6.01 -15.96
N TYR A 127 -15.80 5.98 -14.89
CA TYR A 127 -15.07 7.14 -14.39
C TYR A 127 -13.64 7.18 -14.89
N THR A 128 -13.03 6.02 -15.12
CA THR A 128 -11.64 5.94 -15.55
C THR A 128 -11.42 6.60 -16.91
N SER A 129 -12.29 6.37 -17.90
CA SER A 129 -12.17 7.03 -19.20
C SER A 129 -12.24 8.55 -19.06
N LYS A 130 -13.19 9.04 -18.25
CA LYS A 130 -13.36 10.48 -17.98
C LYS A 130 -12.14 11.12 -17.34
N ILE A 131 -11.42 10.39 -16.48
CA ILE A 131 -10.18 10.90 -15.87
C ILE A 131 -9.10 11.05 -16.94
N LEU A 132 -8.91 10.02 -17.78
CA LEU A 132 -7.87 10.01 -18.81
C LEU A 132 -8.16 10.99 -19.95
N GLU A 133 -9.44 11.29 -20.21
CA GLU A 133 -9.89 12.30 -21.18
C GLU A 133 -9.87 13.73 -20.58
N GLY A 134 -9.64 13.87 -19.27
CA GLY A 134 -9.60 15.16 -18.57
C GLY A 134 -10.98 15.74 -18.20
N GLU A 135 -12.08 15.02 -18.46
CA GLU A 135 -13.44 15.42 -18.04
C GLU A 135 -13.60 15.35 -16.51
N LYS A 136 -13.09 14.28 -15.89
CA LYS A 136 -13.14 14.07 -14.44
C LYS A 136 -11.80 14.45 -13.82
N THR A 137 -11.76 15.64 -13.23
CA THR A 137 -10.56 16.20 -12.59
C THR A 137 -10.55 16.02 -11.07
N VAL A 138 -11.63 15.48 -10.49
CA VAL A 138 -11.71 15.24 -9.04
C VAL A 138 -12.14 13.80 -8.75
N GLU A 139 -11.38 13.11 -7.92
CA GLU A 139 -11.75 11.79 -7.38
C GLU A 139 -12.24 11.91 -5.94
N LEU A 140 -13.35 11.24 -5.64
CA LEU A 140 -13.97 11.29 -4.33
C LEU A 140 -13.63 10.03 -3.54
N ARG A 141 -13.26 10.21 -2.27
CA ARG A 141 -12.90 9.11 -1.38
C ARG A 141 -13.50 9.30 0.00
N ARG A 142 -13.99 8.20 0.58
CA ARG A 142 -14.48 8.19 1.98
C ARG A 142 -13.34 8.38 2.97
N ARG A 143 -12.16 7.83 2.67
CA ARG A 143 -10.93 7.90 3.49
C ARG A 143 -9.72 7.97 2.55
N PHE A 144 -8.76 8.83 2.85
CA PHE A 144 -7.54 8.99 2.06
C PHE A 144 -6.37 9.49 2.93
N PRO A 145 -5.13 9.00 2.72
CA PRO A 145 -3.97 9.43 3.49
C PRO A 145 -3.61 10.88 3.19
N ALA A 146 -2.93 11.52 4.13
CA ALA A 146 -2.17 12.71 3.79
C ALA A 146 -1.00 12.30 2.88
N THR A 147 -0.93 12.84 1.66
CA THR A 147 0.19 12.65 0.74
C THR A 147 0.74 13.99 0.30
N PRO A 148 2.03 14.09 -0.05
CA PRO A 148 2.56 15.32 -0.61
C PRO A 148 1.91 15.65 -1.94
N LYS A 149 1.91 16.95 -2.27
CA LYS A 149 1.56 17.43 -3.60
C LYS A 149 2.51 16.82 -4.64
N GLY A 150 1.96 16.42 -5.79
CA GLY A 150 2.73 15.78 -6.86
C GLY A 150 2.80 14.25 -6.74
N THR A 151 2.08 13.66 -5.77
CA THR A 151 1.98 12.19 -5.66
C THR A 151 1.31 11.60 -6.89
N ILE A 152 1.89 10.56 -7.49
CA ILE A 152 1.28 9.89 -8.64
C ILE A 152 0.23 8.88 -8.17
N ALA A 153 -0.96 8.94 -8.78
CA ALA A 153 -2.00 7.95 -8.64
C ALA A 153 -2.06 7.06 -9.88
N TYR A 154 -1.69 5.79 -9.75
CA TYR A 154 -1.92 4.76 -10.76
C TYR A 154 -3.39 4.33 -10.73
N ILE A 155 -4.03 4.36 -11.90
CA ILE A 155 -5.47 4.12 -12.01
C ILE A 155 -5.71 2.65 -12.38
N TYR A 156 -6.14 1.87 -11.40
CA TYR A 156 -6.64 0.52 -11.59
C TYR A 156 -8.12 0.57 -11.98
N CYS A 157 -8.42 0.22 -13.21
CA CYS A 157 -9.78 0.09 -13.70
C CYS A 157 -10.37 -1.25 -13.24
N THR A 158 -11.49 -1.21 -12.52
CA THR A 158 -12.14 -2.41 -11.99
C THR A 158 -12.86 -3.21 -13.09
N SER A 159 -13.67 -4.20 -12.70
CA SER A 159 -14.39 -5.07 -13.64
C SER A 159 -15.26 -4.26 -14.63
N PRO A 160 -15.28 -4.62 -15.93
CA PRO A 160 -14.69 -5.82 -16.54
C PRO A 160 -13.23 -5.67 -17.00
N VAL A 161 -12.67 -4.46 -16.97
CA VAL A 161 -11.33 -4.17 -17.52
C VAL A 161 -10.21 -4.82 -16.70
N ARG A 162 -10.27 -4.71 -15.36
CA ARG A 162 -9.34 -5.36 -14.41
C ARG A 162 -7.85 -5.16 -14.74
N ALA A 163 -7.43 -3.90 -14.87
CA ALA A 163 -6.04 -3.56 -15.20
C ALA A 163 -5.66 -2.17 -14.69
N ILE A 164 -4.36 -1.93 -14.45
CA ILE A 164 -3.84 -0.55 -14.37
C ILE A 164 -3.72 -0.03 -15.80
N ILE A 165 -4.38 1.09 -16.09
CA ILE A 165 -4.53 1.59 -17.47
C ILE A 165 -3.95 2.98 -17.69
N GLY A 166 -3.44 3.61 -16.64
CA GLY A 166 -2.92 4.96 -16.71
C GLY A 166 -2.60 5.49 -15.33
N ARG A 167 -2.36 6.79 -15.27
CA ARG A 167 -2.08 7.52 -14.04
C ARG A 167 -2.64 8.92 -14.08
N ALA A 168 -2.63 9.58 -12.94
CA ALA A 168 -2.81 11.02 -12.80
C ALA A 168 -1.95 11.54 -11.64
N GLU A 169 -1.62 12.82 -11.63
CA GLU A 169 -0.97 13.49 -10.51
C GLU A 169 -2.01 13.99 -9.51
N ILE A 170 -1.82 13.71 -8.21
CA ILE A 170 -2.60 14.32 -7.13
C ILE A 170 -1.98 15.67 -6.78
N THR A 171 -2.68 16.73 -7.17
CA THR A 171 -2.24 18.11 -6.95
C THR A 171 -2.72 18.69 -5.62
N GLU A 172 -3.85 18.19 -5.12
CA GLU A 172 -4.45 18.64 -3.87
C GLU A 172 -5.35 17.56 -3.27
N ILE A 173 -5.40 17.52 -1.94
CA ILE A 173 -6.28 16.64 -1.16
C ILE A 173 -7.04 17.50 -0.18
N ILE A 174 -8.36 17.50 -0.29
CA ILE A 174 -9.23 18.38 0.49
C ILE A 174 -10.20 17.51 1.27
N LYS A 175 -10.18 17.62 2.59
CA LYS A 175 -11.16 16.98 3.49
C LYS A 175 -12.27 17.97 3.78
N LEU A 176 -13.53 17.58 3.53
CA LEU A 176 -14.69 18.46 3.65
C LEU A 176 -15.93 17.69 4.14
N PRO A 177 -16.93 18.39 4.68
CA PRO A 177 -18.26 17.84 4.89
C PRO A 177 -18.89 17.33 3.58
N VAL A 178 -19.64 16.23 3.64
CA VAL A 178 -20.20 15.55 2.45
C VAL A 178 -21.12 16.46 1.62
N ASP A 179 -21.89 17.32 2.27
CA ASP A 179 -22.75 18.31 1.63
C ASP A 179 -21.95 19.38 0.85
N GLU A 180 -20.81 19.82 1.40
CA GLU A 180 -19.90 20.73 0.69
C GLU A 180 -19.22 20.04 -0.50
N ILE A 181 -18.81 18.77 -0.34
CA ILE A 181 -18.26 17.98 -1.45
C ILE A 181 -19.25 17.92 -2.62
N TRP A 182 -20.53 17.67 -2.33
CA TRP A 182 -21.56 17.66 -3.36
C TRP A 182 -21.67 19.03 -4.04
N ARG A 183 -21.84 20.10 -3.26
CA ARG A 183 -22.04 21.46 -3.78
C ARG A 183 -20.90 21.90 -4.70
N GLU A 184 -19.66 21.62 -4.32
CA GLU A 184 -18.47 22.16 -4.98
C GLU A 184 -17.88 21.24 -6.05
N TYR A 185 -17.93 19.91 -5.85
CA TYR A 185 -17.15 18.96 -6.65
C TYR A 185 -17.99 17.96 -7.45
N HIS A 186 -19.32 17.93 -7.34
CA HIS A 186 -20.13 16.94 -8.08
C HIS A 186 -19.90 16.96 -9.60
N ALA A 187 -19.80 18.16 -10.19
CA ALA A 187 -19.59 18.34 -11.62
C ALA A 187 -18.20 17.83 -12.05
N SER A 188 -17.13 18.26 -11.38
CA SER A 188 -15.75 17.84 -11.65
C SER A 188 -15.45 16.39 -11.28
N ALA A 189 -16.26 15.79 -10.39
CA ALA A 189 -16.21 14.38 -10.07
C ALA A 189 -17.04 13.51 -11.03
N SER A 190 -17.80 14.13 -11.94
CA SER A 190 -18.66 13.48 -12.93
C SER A 190 -19.60 12.42 -12.33
N ILE A 191 -20.14 12.67 -11.13
CA ILE A 191 -20.99 11.75 -10.37
C ILE A 191 -22.41 12.29 -10.23
N ASN A 192 -23.42 11.44 -10.40
CA ASN A 192 -24.82 11.82 -10.19
C ASN A 192 -25.18 11.77 -8.68
N LYS A 193 -26.30 12.40 -8.32
CA LYS A 193 -26.71 12.53 -6.91
C LYS A 193 -26.97 11.17 -6.25
N SER A 194 -27.64 10.25 -6.93
CA SER A 194 -27.93 8.91 -6.39
C SER A 194 -26.67 8.10 -6.08
N ASP A 195 -25.68 8.12 -6.97
CA ASP A 195 -24.41 7.42 -6.78
C ASP A 195 -23.59 8.08 -5.66
N PHE A 196 -23.61 9.42 -5.60
CA PHE A 196 -22.94 10.18 -4.56
C PHE A 196 -23.51 9.86 -3.17
N ASP A 197 -24.83 9.94 -3.01
CA ASP A 197 -25.51 9.69 -1.73
C ASP A 197 -25.31 8.25 -1.27
N SER A 198 -25.35 7.28 -2.19
CA SER A 198 -25.04 5.87 -1.91
C SER A 198 -23.58 5.70 -1.46
N TYR A 199 -22.64 6.34 -2.14
CA TYR A 199 -21.21 6.23 -1.86
C TYR A 199 -20.82 6.82 -0.49
N PHE A 200 -21.37 7.98 -0.14
CA PHE A 200 -21.13 8.68 1.13
C PHE A 200 -22.11 8.29 2.25
N SER A 201 -22.97 7.30 2.04
CA SER A 201 -23.92 6.85 3.06
C SER A 201 -23.22 6.44 4.36
N GLY A 202 -23.72 6.98 5.47
CA GLY A 202 -23.24 6.71 6.82
C GLY A 202 -21.97 7.46 7.25
N ILE A 203 -21.51 8.46 6.49
CA ILE A 203 -20.39 9.34 6.89
C ILE A 203 -20.74 10.82 6.64
N ASN A 204 -20.16 11.70 7.44
CA ASN A 204 -20.41 13.15 7.37
C ASN A 204 -19.27 13.94 6.72
N GLU A 205 -18.10 13.32 6.56
CA GLU A 205 -16.93 13.93 5.92
C GLU A 205 -16.33 12.98 4.89
N GLY A 206 -15.68 13.56 3.88
CA GLY A 206 -15.00 12.83 2.81
C GLY A 206 -13.80 13.59 2.28
N PHE A 207 -13.21 13.06 1.22
CA PHE A 207 -12.04 13.62 0.56
C PHE A 207 -12.31 13.86 -0.92
N ALA A 208 -11.89 15.01 -1.41
CA ALA A 208 -11.79 15.35 -2.82
C ALA A 208 -10.31 15.42 -3.22
N LEU A 209 -9.90 14.57 -4.16
CA LEU A 209 -8.55 14.50 -4.69
C LEU A 209 -8.53 15.19 -6.05
N LYS A 210 -7.81 16.30 -6.19
CA LYS A 210 -7.66 16.99 -7.48
C LYS A 210 -6.60 16.30 -8.32
N PHE A 211 -6.98 15.88 -9.51
CA PHE A 211 -6.10 15.30 -10.49
C PHE A 211 -5.63 16.33 -11.52
N ALA A 212 -4.38 16.19 -11.94
CA ALA A 212 -3.80 16.83 -13.11
C ALA A 212 -2.97 15.80 -13.90
N ASN A 213 -2.52 16.18 -15.10
CA ASN A 213 -1.57 15.39 -15.90
C ASN A 213 -1.99 13.91 -16.05
N ALA A 214 -3.28 13.68 -16.30
CA ALA A 214 -3.82 12.34 -16.49
C ALA A 214 -3.30 11.78 -17.82
N GLU A 215 -2.70 10.59 -17.78
CA GLU A 215 -2.07 9.97 -18.92
C GLU A 215 -2.43 8.49 -18.98
N ALA A 216 -2.93 8.06 -20.14
CA ALA A 216 -3.19 6.66 -20.42
C ALA A 216 -1.88 5.93 -20.74
N PHE A 217 -1.73 4.71 -20.26
CA PHE A 217 -0.59 3.87 -20.62
C PHE A 217 -0.77 3.29 -22.02
N SER A 218 0.33 3.18 -22.77
CA SER A 218 0.35 2.57 -24.11
C SER A 218 -0.06 1.10 -24.12
N ARG A 219 0.18 0.42 -23.00
CA ARG A 219 -0.26 -0.94 -22.69
C ARG A 219 -0.90 -0.94 -21.29
N ARG A 220 -1.89 -1.79 -21.10
CA ARG A 220 -2.53 -2.00 -19.79
C ARG A 220 -1.78 -3.09 -19.03
N LEU A 221 -1.56 -2.90 -17.73
CA LEU A 221 -1.05 -3.96 -16.84
C LEU A 221 -2.25 -4.73 -16.28
N GLU A 222 -2.51 -5.91 -16.84
CA GLU A 222 -3.68 -6.70 -16.47
C GLU A 222 -3.55 -7.35 -15.09
N LEU A 223 -4.68 -7.59 -14.43
CA LEU A 223 -4.72 -8.20 -13.09
C LEU A 223 -3.91 -9.53 -12.97
N PRO A 224 -3.95 -10.47 -13.95
CA PRO A 224 -3.14 -11.69 -13.86
C PRO A 224 -1.64 -11.38 -13.78
N GLU A 225 -1.15 -10.47 -14.63
CA GLU A 225 0.23 -10.01 -14.64
C GLU A 225 0.59 -9.28 -13.35
N LEU A 226 -0.31 -8.41 -12.85
CA LEU A 226 -0.11 -7.68 -11.61
C LEU A 226 0.01 -8.62 -10.39
N ARG A 227 -0.81 -9.68 -10.35
CA ARG A 227 -0.78 -10.70 -9.30
C ARG A 227 0.51 -11.51 -9.34
N GLU A 228 0.89 -11.98 -10.52
CA GLU A 228 2.08 -12.83 -10.68
C GLU A 228 3.37 -12.08 -10.38
N ARG A 229 3.51 -10.85 -10.89
CA ARG A 229 4.74 -10.07 -10.79
C ARG A 229 4.88 -9.30 -9.49
N PHE A 230 3.76 -8.83 -8.92
CA PHE A 230 3.78 -7.88 -7.80
C PHE A 230 2.94 -8.31 -6.59
N GLY A 231 2.29 -9.46 -6.64
CA GLY A 231 1.38 -9.91 -5.57
C GLY A 231 0.20 -8.95 -5.35
N PHE A 232 -0.19 -8.22 -6.39
CA PHE A 232 -1.20 -7.18 -6.32
C PHE A 232 -2.60 -7.73 -6.10
N GLU A 233 -3.36 -7.10 -5.23
CA GLU A 233 -4.81 -7.28 -5.12
C GLU A 233 -5.50 -5.90 -5.20
N PRO A 234 -6.62 -5.77 -5.92
CA PRO A 234 -7.29 -4.48 -6.07
C PRO A 234 -7.70 -3.86 -4.72
N PRO A 235 -7.35 -2.59 -4.44
CA PRO A 235 -7.80 -1.92 -3.22
C PRO A 235 -9.31 -1.67 -3.22
N GLN A 236 -9.91 -1.66 -2.03
CA GLN A 236 -11.24 -1.08 -1.84
C GLN A 236 -11.17 0.46 -1.74
N SER A 237 -10.14 1.00 -1.07
CA SER A 237 -9.83 2.43 -1.07
C SER A 237 -8.60 2.70 -1.95
N PHE A 238 -7.40 2.59 -1.43
CA PHE A 238 -6.15 2.78 -2.18
C PHE A 238 -5.10 1.76 -1.69
N LEU A 239 -4.02 1.61 -2.44
CA LEU A 239 -2.78 0.95 -1.98
C LEU A 239 -1.60 1.89 -2.23
N TYR A 240 -0.54 1.77 -1.44
CA TYR A 240 0.73 2.35 -1.84
C TYR A 240 1.37 1.51 -2.96
N ALA A 241 1.86 2.18 -3.99
CA ALA A 241 2.60 1.52 -5.05
C ALA A 241 3.94 1.02 -4.49
N THR A 242 4.20 -0.29 -4.64
CA THR A 242 5.46 -0.87 -4.19
C THR A 242 6.62 -0.31 -5.02
N PRO A 243 7.85 -0.23 -4.47
CA PRO A 243 9.02 0.20 -5.24
C PRO A 243 9.20 -0.59 -6.55
N VAL A 244 8.90 -1.90 -6.52
CA VAL A 244 8.99 -2.79 -7.67
C VAL A 244 7.94 -2.44 -8.74
N LEU A 245 6.69 -2.19 -8.33
CA LEU A 245 5.64 -1.75 -9.25
C LEU A 245 5.98 -0.38 -9.88
N ARG A 246 6.41 0.59 -9.07
CA ARG A 246 6.82 1.91 -9.56
C ARG A 246 7.96 1.83 -10.57
N LYS A 247 8.97 1.01 -10.27
CA LYS A 247 10.10 0.78 -11.17
C LYS A 247 9.63 0.13 -12.49
N ALA A 248 8.81 -0.91 -12.42
CA ALA A 248 8.29 -1.55 -13.62
C ALA A 248 7.48 -0.59 -14.50
N ILE A 249 6.64 0.25 -13.89
CA ILE A 249 5.88 1.26 -14.64
C ILE A 249 6.82 2.29 -15.28
N ARG A 250 7.85 2.76 -14.57
CA ARG A 250 8.84 3.69 -15.12
C ARG A 250 9.65 3.11 -16.27
N ASP A 251 10.06 1.85 -16.15
CA ASP A 251 10.88 1.18 -17.16
C ASP A 251 10.06 0.82 -18.41
N GLU A 252 8.79 0.42 -18.25
CA GLU A 252 7.91 -0.03 -19.34
C GLU A 252 7.13 1.11 -20.01
N TYR A 253 7.00 2.25 -19.35
CA TYR A 253 6.28 3.43 -19.86
C TYR A 253 7.17 4.69 -19.81
N PRO A 254 8.28 4.75 -20.57
CA PRO A 254 9.24 5.86 -20.48
C PRO A 254 8.70 7.21 -20.98
N ASN A 255 7.60 7.21 -21.75
CA ASN A 255 6.97 8.44 -22.28
C ASN A 255 6.00 9.10 -21.30
N VAL A 256 5.93 8.58 -20.07
CA VAL A 256 4.97 8.97 -19.05
C VAL A 256 5.73 9.80 -18.00
N SER A 257 5.62 11.13 -18.07
CA SER A 257 6.33 12.16 -17.29
C SER A 257 6.36 11.94 -15.76
N HIS A 258 7.43 11.42 -15.17
CA HIS A 258 7.47 11.09 -13.74
C HIS A 258 7.36 12.26 -12.77
#